data_AF-A0A810N503-F1
#
_entry.id   AF-A0A810N503-F1
#
_cell.length_a   1.000
_cell.length_b   1.000
_cell.length_c   1.000
_cell.angle_alpha   90.00
_cell.angle_beta   90.00
_cell.angle_gamma   90.00
#
_symmetry.space_group_name_H-M   'P 1'
#
loop_
_entity.id
_entity.type
_entity.pdbx_description
1 polymer ?
#
loop_
_entity_poly.entity_id
_entity_poly.type
_entity_poly.pdbx_seq_one_letter_code
_entity_poly.pdbx_strand_id
1 'polypeptide(L)'
;MRGGRVLGGVLAAVLAGAVMTAAPAAWAGWQGEPLFGDVDGDGVVDRVTLVGGGPAECGVTVELGTGGGAYGPGTVYTYPDPSGGTGHCPDMGVVVDLGGDGTVELVLAWFDGRPPGVGHDLLVLRDYAPVGGFDAIYQPSYIGLADFNGDGRQDVYEWTDQGDGFRTFLNTEAGTLVPGPVEYCGGQPDFELADFDGNGATDVVIAFHEGWCGPFSGVVVVFDDGSTVYLEQDEWGDDGWEVDLVDLDGDGRPDVRTTNWSGTVRLYVNDGDGTFTPGIRAVEDRVTVGPTNRKRIKVLDNDTVVPGTVLTITTPPKYGTATVTAQNTIAYVRTDTGNTRRDIFGYRITAGGQTSDATIIVRVKQ
;
A
#
# COMPACT_ATOMS: atom_id res chain seq x y z
N MET A 1 26.99 -22.13 54.32
CA MET A 1 26.83 -20.66 54.18
C MET A 1 26.86 -20.34 52.69
N ARG A 2 25.78 -19.73 52.22
CA ARG A 2 25.54 -19.32 50.82
C ARG A 2 26.57 -18.27 50.40
N GLY A 3 27.26 -18.51 49.29
CA GLY A 3 28.04 -17.50 48.57
C GLY A 3 27.53 -17.42 47.14
N GLY A 4 26.57 -16.53 46.88
CA GLY A 4 26.07 -16.25 45.54
C GLY A 4 27.06 -15.39 44.77
N ARG A 5 27.54 -15.88 43.63
CA ARG A 5 28.18 -15.05 42.60
C ARG A 5 27.11 -14.58 41.64
N VAL A 6 26.80 -13.29 41.68
CA VAL A 6 26.04 -12.58 40.65
C VAL A 6 27.04 -12.25 39.53
N LEU A 7 26.90 -12.89 38.37
CA LEU A 7 27.48 -12.36 37.13
C LEU A 7 26.50 -11.31 36.61
N GLY A 8 26.90 -10.04 36.63
CA GLY A 8 26.21 -8.97 35.94
C GLY A 8 26.40 -9.12 34.43
N GLY A 9 25.32 -9.47 33.73
CA GLY A 9 25.23 -9.30 32.29
C GLY A 9 24.89 -7.83 32.00
N VAL A 10 25.81 -7.13 31.36
CA VAL A 10 25.53 -5.85 30.72
C VAL A 10 24.64 -6.16 29.51
N LEU A 11 23.34 -5.91 29.62
CA LEU A 11 22.47 -5.81 28.45
C LEU A 11 22.91 -4.55 27.70
N ALA A 12 23.58 -4.73 26.56
CA ALA A 12 23.65 -3.69 25.55
C ALA A 12 22.24 -3.52 25.00
N ALA A 13 21.56 -2.46 25.42
CA ALA A 13 20.32 -2.02 24.79
C ALA A 13 20.67 -1.60 23.36
N VAL A 14 20.28 -2.42 22.39
CA VAL A 14 20.15 -1.97 21.00
C VAL A 14 19.06 -0.92 21.02
N LEU A 15 19.47 0.35 20.88
CA LEU A 15 18.57 1.43 20.51
C LEU A 15 18.00 1.04 19.14
N ALA A 16 16.81 0.44 19.14
CA ALA A 16 15.94 0.49 17.98
C ALA A 16 15.72 1.98 17.72
N GLY A 17 16.35 2.49 16.65
CA GLY A 17 16.01 3.80 16.14
C GLY A 17 14.51 3.82 15.96
N ALA A 18 13.85 4.75 16.66
CA ALA A 18 12.46 5.04 16.38
C ALA A 18 12.42 5.44 14.91
N VAL A 19 11.93 4.53 14.06
CA VAL A 19 11.27 4.94 12.85
C VAL A 19 10.24 5.96 13.35
N MET A 20 10.36 7.21 12.91
CA MET A 20 9.27 8.16 13.09
C MET A 20 8.14 7.58 12.26
N THR A 21 7.35 6.71 12.87
CA THR A 21 6.06 6.33 12.33
C THR A 21 5.32 7.65 12.28
N ALA A 22 5.09 8.16 11.08
CA ALA A 22 4.06 9.16 10.86
C ALA A 22 2.85 8.75 11.71
N ALA A 23 2.22 9.72 12.39
CA ALA A 23 0.94 9.45 13.03
C ALA A 23 0.08 8.66 12.01
N PRO A 24 -0.57 7.55 12.42
CA PRO A 24 -1.35 6.77 11.47
C PRO A 24 -2.26 7.75 10.74
N ALA A 25 -2.16 7.77 9.39
CA ALA A 25 -2.94 8.68 8.58
C ALA A 25 -4.39 8.63 9.07
N ALA A 26 -4.96 9.79 9.34
CA ALA A 26 -6.39 9.99 9.51
C ALA A 26 -7.12 9.06 8.52
N TRP A 27 -7.89 8.09 9.01
CA TRP A 27 -8.57 7.15 8.11
C TRP A 27 -9.50 7.95 7.20
N ALA A 28 -9.19 7.88 5.91
CA ALA A 28 -9.91 8.42 4.79
C ALA A 28 -11.35 7.90 4.72
N GLY A 29 -12.29 8.77 4.32
CA GLY A 29 -13.72 8.52 4.41
C GLY A 29 -14.27 7.80 3.18
N TRP A 30 -14.67 6.54 3.36
CA TRP A 30 -15.70 5.94 2.51
C TRP A 30 -17.06 6.55 2.84
N GLN A 31 -18.04 6.38 1.96
CA GLN A 31 -19.41 6.85 2.19
C GLN A 31 -19.95 6.33 3.54
N GLY A 32 -20.40 7.26 4.38
CA GLY A 32 -21.02 6.98 5.67
C GLY A 32 -20.09 6.49 6.77
N GLU A 33 -18.78 6.35 6.50
CA GLU A 33 -17.79 6.03 7.51
C GLU A 33 -17.46 7.27 8.37
N PRO A 34 -17.11 7.09 9.65
CA PRO A 34 -16.61 8.18 10.46
C PRO A 34 -15.24 8.65 9.95
N LEU A 35 -15.00 9.95 10.07
CA LEU A 35 -13.72 10.60 9.83
C LEU A 35 -12.89 10.55 11.11
N PHE A 36 -11.58 10.42 10.96
CA PHE A 36 -10.67 10.37 12.10
C PHE A 36 -9.58 11.42 11.95
N GLY A 37 -9.23 12.09 13.03
CA GLY A 37 -8.17 13.09 13.07
C GLY A 37 -8.20 13.85 14.38
N ASP A 38 -7.09 14.52 14.72
CA ASP A 38 -7.01 15.36 15.92
C ASP A 38 -7.69 16.70 15.63
N VAL A 39 -8.95 16.87 16.07
CA VAL A 39 -9.73 18.08 15.76
C VAL A 39 -9.64 19.15 16.84
N ASP A 40 -9.05 18.84 18.00
CA ASP A 40 -8.85 19.80 19.09
C ASP A 40 -7.37 20.14 19.38
N GLY A 41 -6.44 19.50 18.66
CA GLY A 41 -5.02 19.78 18.69
C GLY A 41 -4.29 19.19 19.90
N ASP A 42 -4.87 18.20 20.58
CA ASP A 42 -4.30 17.59 21.79
C ASP A 42 -3.32 16.44 21.50
N GLY A 43 -3.16 16.06 20.22
CA GLY A 43 -2.32 14.97 19.75
C GLY A 43 -2.97 13.59 19.83
N VAL A 44 -4.27 13.51 20.12
CA VAL A 44 -5.06 12.28 20.16
C VAL A 44 -6.03 12.27 18.97
N VAL A 45 -6.18 11.12 18.33
CA VAL A 45 -7.14 10.97 17.23
C VAL A 45 -8.56 11.01 17.78
N ASP A 46 -9.38 11.91 17.23
CA ASP A 46 -10.81 12.03 17.48
C ASP A 46 -11.63 11.34 16.40
N ARG A 47 -12.92 11.16 16.68
CA ARG A 47 -13.89 10.63 15.73
C ARG A 47 -14.94 11.66 15.37
N VAL A 48 -15.16 11.86 14.08
CA VAL A 48 -16.19 12.74 13.52
C VAL A 48 -17.16 11.88 12.70
N THR A 49 -18.45 11.92 13.02
CA THR A 49 -19.49 11.22 12.25
C THR A 49 -20.38 12.24 11.56
N LEU A 50 -20.52 12.13 10.24
CA LEU A 50 -21.44 12.95 9.47
C LEU A 50 -22.88 12.51 9.75
N VAL A 51 -23.75 13.48 10.06
CA VAL A 51 -25.14 13.22 10.47
C VAL A 51 -26.10 14.20 9.80
N GLY A 52 -27.35 13.77 9.59
CA GLY A 52 -28.43 14.68 9.24
C GLY A 52 -28.84 15.52 10.45
N GLY A 53 -28.83 16.85 10.31
CA GLY A 53 -29.23 17.79 11.37
C GLY A 53 -30.73 18.10 11.39
N GLY A 54 -31.47 17.78 10.33
CA GLY A 54 -32.89 18.04 10.18
C GLY A 54 -33.30 18.27 8.71
N PRO A 55 -34.51 18.77 8.43
CA PRO A 55 -34.99 18.97 7.05
C PRO A 55 -34.19 20.00 6.24
N ALA A 56 -33.41 20.86 6.90
CA ALA A 56 -32.62 21.92 6.28
C ALA A 56 -31.27 22.15 7.00
N GLU A 57 -30.81 21.16 7.76
CA GLU A 57 -29.56 21.22 8.48
C GLU A 57 -28.77 19.94 8.23
N CYS A 58 -27.48 20.12 7.99
CA CYS A 58 -26.49 19.06 8.04
C CYS A 58 -25.77 19.15 9.38
N GLY A 59 -25.02 18.11 9.75
CA GLY A 59 -24.29 18.15 11.00
C GLY A 59 -23.16 17.15 11.07
N VAL A 60 -22.37 17.33 12.11
CA VAL A 60 -21.30 16.43 12.50
C VAL A 60 -21.43 16.13 13.99
N THR A 61 -21.18 14.89 14.36
CA THR A 61 -21.00 14.48 15.75
C THR A 61 -19.52 14.31 16.00
N VAL A 62 -18.97 15.01 16.99
CA VAL A 62 -17.55 14.97 17.34
C VAL A 62 -17.39 14.28 18.69
N GLU A 63 -16.57 13.25 18.71
CA GLU A 63 -16.23 12.47 19.90
C GLU A 63 -14.72 12.51 20.13
N LEU A 64 -14.30 13.23 21.16
CA LEU A 64 -12.88 13.44 21.46
C LEU A 64 -12.21 12.16 21.98
N GLY A 65 -11.00 11.89 21.54
CA GLY A 65 -10.18 10.77 21.96
C GLY A 65 -9.74 10.90 23.42
N THR A 66 -9.47 9.77 24.08
CA THR A 66 -9.06 9.74 25.49
C THR A 66 -7.63 9.22 25.71
N GLY A 67 -6.85 9.03 24.63
CA GLY A 67 -5.49 8.47 24.64
C GLY A 67 -5.41 6.97 24.94
N GLY A 68 -6.45 6.37 25.52
CA GLY A 68 -6.57 4.93 25.79
C GLY A 68 -7.29 4.12 24.69
N GLY A 69 -7.57 4.75 23.54
CA GLY A 69 -8.34 4.15 22.43
C GLY A 69 -9.86 4.19 22.60
N ALA A 70 -10.37 4.88 23.62
CA ALA A 70 -11.80 5.17 23.79
C ALA A 70 -12.12 6.62 23.41
N TYR A 71 -13.39 6.89 23.13
CA TYR A 71 -13.90 8.22 22.81
C TYR A 71 -14.84 8.75 23.91
N GLY A 72 -14.82 10.06 24.11
CA GLY A 72 -15.71 10.79 25.01
C GLY A 72 -17.15 10.87 24.48
N PRO A 73 -18.04 11.57 25.20
CA PRO A 73 -19.41 11.78 24.73
C PRO A 73 -19.43 12.65 23.47
N GLY A 74 -20.23 12.25 22.49
CA GLY A 74 -20.39 12.98 21.23
C GLY A 74 -21.10 14.31 21.39
N THR A 75 -20.53 15.37 20.79
CA THR A 75 -21.14 16.68 20.66
C THR A 75 -21.62 16.88 19.23
N VAL A 76 -22.89 17.25 19.06
CA VAL A 76 -23.48 17.49 17.74
C VAL A 76 -23.35 18.96 17.39
N TYR A 77 -22.82 19.23 16.21
CA TYR A 77 -22.75 20.55 15.59
C TYR A 77 -23.59 20.51 14.32
N THR A 78 -24.50 21.47 14.14
CA THR A 78 -25.30 21.58 12.91
C THR A 78 -24.96 22.84 12.14
N TYR A 79 -25.10 22.78 10.83
CA TYR A 79 -24.92 23.88 9.91
C TYR A 79 -26.01 23.87 8.82
N PRO A 80 -26.30 25.02 8.19
CA PRO A 80 -27.32 25.09 7.14
C PRO A 80 -27.02 24.13 6.00
N ASP A 81 -28.03 23.41 5.53
CA ASP A 81 -27.92 22.53 4.37
C ASP A 81 -27.45 23.32 3.13
N PRO A 82 -26.27 23.01 2.56
CA PRO A 82 -25.73 23.72 1.39
C PRO A 82 -26.66 23.69 0.17
N SER A 83 -27.51 22.66 0.07
CA SER A 83 -28.48 22.49 -1.02
C SER A 83 -29.75 23.33 -0.87
N GLY A 84 -29.87 24.13 0.20
CA GLY A 84 -31.06 24.96 0.44
C GLY A 84 -32.26 24.19 1.00
N GLY A 85 -32.02 23.08 1.70
CA GLY A 85 -33.04 22.31 2.42
C GLY A 85 -33.62 21.14 1.63
N THR A 86 -32.83 20.54 0.72
CA THR A 86 -33.21 19.29 0.06
C THR A 86 -32.84 18.05 0.89
N GLY A 87 -32.09 18.25 1.98
CA GLY A 87 -31.63 17.19 2.87
C GLY A 87 -30.42 16.42 2.34
N HIS A 88 -29.70 17.00 1.37
CA HIS A 88 -28.58 16.36 0.68
C HIS A 88 -27.24 16.83 1.28
N CYS A 89 -26.89 16.26 2.42
CA CYS A 89 -25.68 16.58 3.16
C CYS A 89 -24.45 15.81 2.64
N PRO A 90 -23.23 16.34 2.81
CA PRO A 90 -22.02 15.57 2.58
C PRO A 90 -22.02 14.30 3.43
N ASP A 91 -21.49 13.22 2.88
CA ASP A 91 -21.53 11.88 3.45
C ASP A 91 -20.18 11.15 3.45
N MET A 92 -19.11 11.86 3.08
CA MET A 92 -17.71 11.43 3.23
C MET A 92 -16.79 12.64 3.38
N GLY A 93 -15.53 12.42 3.74
CA GLY A 93 -14.58 13.51 3.92
C GLY A 93 -13.28 13.09 4.58
N VAL A 94 -12.49 14.10 4.96
CA VAL A 94 -11.22 13.98 5.66
C VAL A 94 -11.07 15.09 6.70
N VAL A 95 -10.20 14.86 7.69
CA VAL A 95 -9.79 15.82 8.71
C VAL A 95 -8.36 16.27 8.39
N VAL A 96 -8.16 17.55 8.08
CA VAL A 96 -6.87 18.05 7.56
C VAL A 96 -6.60 19.49 8.01
N ASP A 97 -5.33 19.80 8.29
CA ASP A 97 -4.84 21.17 8.50
C ASP A 97 -4.53 21.82 7.14
N LEU A 98 -5.45 22.66 6.64
CA LEU A 98 -5.24 23.37 5.39
C LEU A 98 -4.28 24.55 5.60
N GLY A 99 -3.16 24.54 4.88
CA GLY A 99 -2.12 25.56 4.97
C GLY A 99 -1.05 25.27 6.03
N GLY A 100 -1.24 24.28 6.90
CA GLY A 100 -0.25 23.91 7.92
C GLY A 100 -0.15 24.95 9.04
N ASP A 101 -1.27 25.60 9.38
CA ASP A 101 -1.31 26.66 10.39
C ASP A 101 -1.69 26.16 11.80
N GLY A 102 -1.96 24.86 11.93
CA GLY A 102 -2.39 24.19 13.16
C GLY A 102 -3.90 24.24 13.39
N THR A 103 -4.67 24.91 12.53
CA THR A 103 -6.14 24.84 12.52
C THR A 103 -6.55 23.63 11.69
N VAL A 104 -7.44 22.81 12.24
CA VAL A 104 -7.91 21.62 11.54
C VAL A 104 -9.28 21.88 10.95
N GLU A 105 -9.42 21.55 9.67
CA GLU A 105 -10.67 21.60 8.92
C GLU A 105 -11.23 20.21 8.66
N LEU A 106 -12.55 20.17 8.44
CA LEU A 106 -13.20 19.05 7.78
C LEU A 106 -13.37 19.39 6.31
N VAL A 107 -12.81 18.57 5.42
CA VAL A 107 -13.03 18.67 3.98
C VAL A 107 -13.99 17.55 3.59
N LEU A 108 -15.20 17.93 3.18
CA LEU A 108 -16.31 17.02 3.00
C LEU A 108 -16.73 16.93 1.53
N ALA A 109 -17.14 15.74 1.09
CA ALA A 109 -17.61 15.48 -0.26
C ALA A 109 -18.97 14.77 -0.25
N TRP A 110 -19.57 14.65 -1.44
CA TRP A 110 -20.83 13.95 -1.66
C TRP A 110 -20.60 12.76 -2.59
N PHE A 111 -20.80 11.56 -2.07
CA PHE A 111 -20.69 10.32 -2.85
C PHE A 111 -21.60 10.36 -4.11
N ASP A 112 -22.86 10.76 -3.92
CA ASP A 112 -23.83 10.91 -5.00
C ASP A 112 -23.63 12.20 -5.83
N GLY A 113 -22.60 12.99 -5.51
CA GLY A 113 -22.25 14.22 -6.19
C GLY A 113 -22.89 15.45 -5.55
N ARG A 114 -22.22 16.60 -5.63
CA ARG A 114 -22.73 17.83 -5.03
C ARG A 114 -24.14 18.15 -5.55
N PRO A 115 -25.07 18.62 -4.70
CA PRO A 115 -26.43 18.90 -5.13
C PRO A 115 -26.50 20.12 -6.05
N PRO A 116 -27.49 20.22 -6.95
CA PRO A 116 -27.63 21.35 -7.86
C PRO A 116 -27.69 22.69 -7.13
N GLY A 117 -26.86 23.64 -7.55
CA GLY A 117 -26.78 24.98 -6.95
C GLY A 117 -25.72 25.12 -5.86
N VAL A 118 -25.09 24.03 -5.43
CA VAL A 118 -23.85 24.09 -4.64
C VAL A 118 -22.67 24.36 -5.57
N GLY A 119 -21.82 25.31 -5.18
CA GLY A 119 -20.77 25.86 -6.05
C GLY A 119 -19.50 25.02 -6.16
N HIS A 120 -19.27 24.08 -5.25
CA HIS A 120 -18.02 23.36 -5.06
C HIS A 120 -18.26 21.88 -4.80
N ASP A 121 -17.35 21.02 -5.24
CA ASP A 121 -17.42 19.55 -5.03
C ASP A 121 -17.00 19.18 -3.62
N LEU A 122 -16.09 19.95 -3.03
CA LEU A 122 -15.68 19.88 -1.64
C LEU A 122 -16.27 21.03 -0.82
N LEU A 123 -16.76 20.72 0.37
CA LEU A 123 -17.17 21.68 1.39
C LEU A 123 -16.16 21.70 2.53
N VAL A 124 -15.71 22.90 2.91
CA VAL A 124 -14.77 23.08 4.03
C VAL A 124 -15.53 23.57 5.26
N LEU A 125 -15.40 22.83 6.36
CA LEU A 125 -15.84 23.27 7.67
C LEU A 125 -14.66 23.66 8.55
N ARG A 126 -14.75 24.83 9.19
CA ARG A 126 -13.87 25.26 10.27
C ARG A 126 -14.73 25.54 11.49
N ASP A 127 -14.30 25.08 12.67
CA ASP A 127 -15.13 25.10 13.87
C ASP A 127 -16.54 24.51 13.62
N TYR A 128 -16.59 23.48 12.76
CA TYR A 128 -17.81 22.78 12.32
C TYR A 128 -18.84 23.66 11.59
N ALA A 129 -18.41 24.81 11.04
CA ALA A 129 -19.22 25.71 10.24
C ALA A 129 -18.64 25.88 8.82
N PRO A 130 -19.49 25.98 7.77
CA PRO A 130 -19.04 26.22 6.40
C PRO A 130 -18.24 27.51 6.26
N VAL A 131 -17.02 27.41 5.71
CA VAL A 131 -16.17 28.57 5.40
C VAL A 131 -15.89 28.72 3.90
N GLY A 132 -16.17 27.71 3.10
CA GLY A 132 -15.94 27.72 1.66
C GLY A 132 -15.96 26.31 1.08
N GLY A 133 -15.37 26.16 -0.10
CA GLY A 133 -15.25 24.90 -0.80
C GLY A 133 -14.21 24.97 -1.91
N PHE A 134 -13.93 23.82 -2.51
CA PHE A 134 -13.02 23.68 -3.64
C PHE A 134 -13.65 22.82 -4.74
N ASP A 135 -13.27 23.09 -5.98
CA ASP A 135 -13.67 22.26 -7.12
C ASP A 135 -12.78 21.01 -7.14
N ALA A 136 -13.38 19.85 -7.33
CA ALA A 136 -12.72 18.55 -7.23
C ALA A 136 -13.42 17.51 -8.11
N ILE A 137 -13.31 16.22 -7.79
CA ILE A 137 -14.06 15.19 -8.51
C ILE A 137 -15.55 15.32 -8.18
N TYR A 138 -16.40 15.32 -9.21
CA TYR A 138 -17.84 15.16 -9.02
C TYR A 138 -18.14 13.67 -8.79
N GLN A 139 -18.89 13.33 -7.74
CA GLN A 139 -19.19 11.95 -7.36
C GLN A 139 -17.94 11.12 -6.99
N PRO A 140 -17.11 11.56 -6.03
CA PRO A 140 -16.02 10.73 -5.55
C PRO A 140 -16.56 9.47 -4.88
N SER A 141 -15.91 8.34 -5.14
CA SER A 141 -16.15 7.08 -4.43
C SER A 141 -15.30 7.02 -3.14
N TYR A 142 -14.25 7.83 -3.07
CA TYR A 142 -13.29 7.87 -1.97
C TYR A 142 -12.57 9.22 -1.92
N ILE A 143 -12.17 9.64 -0.73
CA ILE A 143 -11.32 10.80 -0.46
C ILE A 143 -10.29 10.47 0.63
N GLY A 144 -9.02 10.78 0.41
CA GLY A 144 -7.94 10.52 1.36
C GLY A 144 -6.88 11.62 1.41
N LEU A 145 -5.83 11.37 2.20
CA LEU A 145 -4.74 12.32 2.46
C LEU A 145 -3.36 11.67 2.25
N ALA A 146 -2.43 12.43 1.64
CA ALA A 146 -0.99 12.13 1.61
C ALA A 146 -0.20 13.39 1.23
N ASP A 147 1.12 13.40 1.43
CA ASP A 147 1.98 14.52 1.02
C ASP A 147 2.52 14.26 -0.39
N PHE A 148 1.81 14.73 -1.42
CA PHE A 148 2.10 14.46 -2.83
C PHE A 148 3.15 15.41 -3.42
N ASN A 149 3.70 16.36 -2.66
CA ASN A 149 4.72 17.28 -3.17
C ASN A 149 5.94 17.42 -2.23
N GLY A 150 5.97 16.67 -1.13
CA GLY A 150 7.06 16.62 -0.16
C GLY A 150 7.18 17.88 0.70
N ASP A 151 6.15 18.72 0.79
CA ASP A 151 6.18 19.97 1.53
C ASP A 151 5.84 19.83 3.03
N GLY A 152 5.46 18.62 3.45
CA GLY A 152 5.10 18.26 4.80
C GLY A 152 3.65 18.53 5.18
N ARG A 153 2.84 19.10 4.27
CA ARG A 153 1.38 19.23 4.44
C ARG A 153 0.69 18.02 3.83
N GLN A 154 -0.44 17.65 4.42
CA GLN A 154 -1.31 16.65 3.83
C GLN A 154 -2.10 17.29 2.69
N ASP A 155 -1.92 16.77 1.49
CA ASP A 155 -2.73 17.04 0.32
C ASP A 155 -3.96 16.12 0.30
N VAL A 156 -4.96 16.46 -0.51
CA VAL A 156 -6.16 15.65 -0.70
C VAL A 156 -6.03 14.84 -1.98
N TYR A 157 -6.49 13.59 -1.97
CA TYR A 157 -6.72 12.84 -3.20
C TYR A 157 -8.11 12.23 -3.21
N GLU A 158 -8.66 12.07 -4.40
CA GLU A 158 -9.97 11.47 -4.61
C GLU A 158 -9.88 10.45 -5.73
N TRP A 159 -10.80 9.48 -5.73
CA TRP A 159 -11.06 8.73 -6.95
C TRP A 159 -12.55 8.48 -7.14
N THR A 160 -12.95 8.26 -8.40
CA THR A 160 -14.31 7.88 -8.77
C THR A 160 -14.34 6.77 -9.82
N ASP A 161 -15.31 5.87 -9.70
CA ASP A 161 -15.67 4.89 -10.74
C ASP A 161 -16.56 5.48 -11.85
N GLN A 162 -16.95 6.78 -11.76
CA GLN A 162 -17.84 7.44 -12.71
C GLN A 162 -17.14 8.05 -13.94
N GLY A 163 -15.81 7.95 -14.05
CA GLY A 163 -15.09 8.34 -15.27
C GLY A 163 -14.02 9.41 -15.12
N ASP A 164 -13.73 9.92 -13.91
CA ASP A 164 -12.57 10.80 -13.68
C ASP A 164 -11.35 10.03 -13.14
N GLY A 165 -11.54 8.83 -12.60
CA GLY A 165 -10.45 8.02 -12.05
C GLY A 165 -9.86 8.65 -10.78
N PHE A 166 -8.54 8.52 -10.58
CA PHE A 166 -7.78 9.02 -9.44
C PHE A 166 -7.24 10.43 -9.72
N ARG A 167 -7.37 11.37 -8.76
CA ARG A 167 -6.81 12.72 -8.84
C ARG A 167 -6.28 13.20 -7.49
N THR A 168 -5.31 14.10 -7.54
CA THR A 168 -4.75 14.79 -6.36
C THR A 168 -5.07 16.28 -6.37
N PHE A 169 -5.07 16.87 -5.18
CA PHE A 169 -5.32 18.28 -4.93
C PHE A 169 -4.35 18.77 -3.83
N LEU A 170 -3.37 19.58 -4.23
CA LEU A 170 -2.29 20.05 -3.37
C LEU A 170 -2.77 21.12 -2.38
N ASN A 171 -2.45 20.93 -1.11
CA ASN A 171 -2.70 21.83 0.00
C ASN A 171 -1.61 22.91 0.06
N THR A 172 -1.94 24.09 -0.44
CA THR A 172 -1.01 25.22 -0.47
C THR A 172 -0.87 25.89 0.91
N GLU A 173 0.23 26.59 1.15
CA GLU A 173 0.43 27.42 2.36
C GLU A 173 -0.70 28.45 2.64
N ALA A 174 -1.50 28.78 1.63
CA ALA A 174 -2.65 29.69 1.78
C ALA A 174 -3.92 28.99 2.31
N GLY A 175 -3.86 27.68 2.59
CA GLY A 175 -5.02 26.88 2.97
C GLY A 175 -6.01 26.64 1.83
N THR A 176 -5.52 26.63 0.58
CA THR A 176 -6.33 26.31 -0.61
C THR A 176 -5.90 25.00 -1.24
N LEU A 177 -6.86 24.25 -1.79
CA LEU A 177 -6.61 23.07 -2.62
C LEU A 177 -6.51 23.47 -4.10
N VAL A 178 -5.45 23.04 -4.78
CA VAL A 178 -5.26 23.22 -6.23
C VAL A 178 -5.03 21.88 -6.91
N PRO A 179 -5.48 21.64 -8.15
CA PRO A 179 -5.25 20.36 -8.83
C PRO A 179 -3.76 19.99 -8.84
N GLY A 180 -3.46 18.79 -8.36
CA GLY A 180 -2.12 18.20 -8.40
C GLY A 180 -1.83 17.53 -9.75
N PRO A 181 -0.57 17.16 -9.99
CA PRO A 181 -0.14 16.56 -11.25
C PRO A 181 -0.48 15.06 -11.37
N VAL A 182 -0.70 14.37 -10.24
CA VAL A 182 -1.12 12.96 -10.24
C VAL A 182 -2.59 12.89 -10.64
N GLU A 183 -2.81 12.40 -11.86
CA GLU A 183 -4.11 12.04 -12.42
C GLU A 183 -3.98 10.71 -13.16
N TYR A 184 -4.90 9.78 -12.90
CA TYR A 184 -4.96 8.54 -13.65
C TYR A 184 -6.39 8.08 -13.87
N CYS A 185 -6.70 7.77 -15.13
CA CYS A 185 -8.04 7.40 -15.51
C CYS A 185 -8.26 5.88 -15.38
N GLY A 186 -9.47 5.48 -15.02
CA GLY A 186 -9.85 4.07 -14.91
C GLY A 186 -11.08 3.90 -14.01
N GLY A 187 -11.61 2.69 -13.98
CA GLY A 187 -12.64 2.31 -13.00
C GLY A 187 -12.08 2.28 -11.57
N GLN A 188 -12.76 1.55 -10.69
CA GLN A 188 -12.33 1.41 -9.29
C GLN A 188 -10.85 0.96 -9.20
N PRO A 189 -9.96 1.80 -8.62
CA PRO A 189 -8.56 1.46 -8.46
C PRO A 189 -8.34 0.58 -7.24
N ASP A 190 -7.45 -0.39 -7.38
CA ASP A 190 -6.67 -0.94 -6.26
C ASP A 190 -5.32 -0.23 -6.27
N PHE A 191 -4.92 0.40 -5.17
CA PHE A 191 -3.77 1.30 -5.16
C PHE A 191 -3.01 1.30 -3.84
N GLU A 192 -1.73 1.64 -3.94
CA GLU A 192 -0.83 1.82 -2.79
C GLU A 192 -0.05 3.14 -2.94
N LEU A 193 0.24 3.79 -1.81
CA LEU A 193 0.95 5.06 -1.76
C LEU A 193 2.35 4.86 -1.17
N ALA A 194 3.37 5.41 -1.84
CA ALA A 194 4.76 5.29 -1.39
C ALA A 194 5.63 6.33 -2.11
N ASP A 195 6.82 6.62 -1.56
CA ASP A 195 7.87 7.34 -2.28
C ASP A 195 8.69 6.33 -3.10
N PHE A 196 8.44 6.24 -4.40
CA PHE A 196 9.07 5.26 -5.29
C PHE A 196 10.36 5.79 -5.93
N ASP A 197 10.57 7.11 -6.02
CA ASP A 197 11.79 7.68 -6.61
C ASP A 197 12.78 8.28 -5.58
N GLY A 198 12.42 8.24 -4.30
CA GLY A 198 13.25 8.67 -3.18
C GLY A 198 13.29 10.19 -3.01
N ASN A 199 12.35 10.94 -3.60
CA ASN A 199 12.35 12.40 -3.57
C ASN A 199 11.65 13.00 -2.34
N GLY A 200 10.98 12.17 -1.53
CA GLY A 200 10.27 12.56 -0.31
C GLY A 200 8.81 12.99 -0.51
N ALA A 201 8.33 13.01 -1.76
CA ALA A 201 6.91 13.15 -2.09
C ALA A 201 6.25 11.78 -2.23
N THR A 202 4.93 11.75 -2.15
CA THR A 202 4.14 10.54 -2.31
C THR A 202 3.83 10.31 -3.78
N ASP A 203 4.16 9.12 -4.27
CA ASP A 203 3.71 8.57 -5.54
C ASP A 203 2.56 7.57 -5.32
N VAL A 204 1.97 7.09 -6.41
CA VAL A 204 0.93 6.07 -6.36
C VAL A 204 1.20 4.93 -7.34
N VAL A 205 1.04 3.68 -6.89
CA VAL A 205 0.90 2.54 -7.79
C VAL A 205 -0.57 2.14 -7.86
N ILE A 206 -1.11 2.00 -9.06
CA ILE A 206 -2.52 1.75 -9.34
C ILE A 206 -2.64 0.49 -10.20
N ALA A 207 -3.31 -0.52 -9.68
CA ALA A 207 -3.93 -1.56 -10.48
C ALA A 207 -5.30 -1.06 -10.95
N PHE A 208 -5.46 -0.93 -12.26
CA PHE A 208 -6.65 -0.33 -12.88
C PHE A 208 -7.33 -1.31 -13.83
N HIS A 209 -8.64 -1.11 -13.98
CA HIS A 209 -9.49 -1.77 -14.96
C HIS A 209 -10.31 -0.70 -15.70
N GLU A 210 -10.83 -1.01 -16.88
CA GLU A 210 -11.61 -0.07 -17.71
C GLU A 210 -10.88 1.24 -18.04
N GLY A 211 -9.56 1.20 -18.24
CA GLY A 211 -8.77 2.37 -18.65
C GLY A 211 -9.22 2.93 -20.00
N TRP A 212 -9.61 4.22 -20.05
CA TRP A 212 -10.01 4.91 -21.28
C TRP A 212 -8.95 5.89 -21.82
N CYS A 213 -7.83 6.06 -21.13
CA CYS A 213 -6.69 6.92 -21.48
C CYS A 213 -5.41 6.12 -21.79
N GLY A 214 -5.48 4.79 -21.80
CA GLY A 214 -4.33 3.90 -21.93
C GLY A 214 -4.75 2.45 -22.26
N PRO A 215 -3.95 1.45 -21.86
CA PRO A 215 -4.39 0.05 -21.84
C PRO A 215 -5.75 -0.10 -21.15
N PHE A 216 -6.49 -1.15 -21.47
CA PHE A 216 -7.80 -1.35 -20.83
C PHE A 216 -7.66 -1.75 -19.37
N SER A 217 -6.60 -2.48 -19.03
CA SER A 217 -6.29 -2.88 -17.65
C SER A 217 -4.78 -2.99 -17.48
N GLY A 218 -4.30 -2.92 -16.24
CA GLY A 218 -2.87 -3.01 -15.96
C GLY A 218 -2.49 -2.56 -14.56
N VAL A 219 -1.19 -2.37 -14.36
CA VAL A 219 -0.60 -1.79 -13.15
C VAL A 219 0.36 -0.69 -13.58
N VAL A 220 0.15 0.52 -13.07
CA VAL A 220 0.92 1.72 -13.39
C VAL A 220 1.42 2.37 -12.10
N VAL A 221 2.65 2.85 -12.12
CA VAL A 221 3.18 3.80 -11.12
C VAL A 221 3.02 5.19 -11.71
N VAL A 222 2.40 6.10 -10.97
CA VAL A 222 2.24 7.52 -11.29
C VAL A 222 3.02 8.30 -10.24
N PHE A 223 4.04 9.02 -10.70
CA PHE A 223 4.91 9.79 -9.82
C PHE A 223 4.27 11.12 -9.42
N ASP A 224 4.78 11.72 -8.36
CA ASP A 224 4.40 13.03 -7.83
C ASP A 224 4.48 14.17 -8.87
N ASP A 225 5.22 13.98 -9.96
CA ASP A 225 5.31 14.92 -11.09
C ASP A 225 4.32 14.63 -12.24
N GLY A 226 3.49 13.59 -12.09
CA GLY A 226 2.52 13.10 -13.08
C GLY A 226 3.11 12.21 -14.18
N SER A 227 4.42 11.92 -14.14
CA SER A 227 5.02 10.94 -15.05
C SER A 227 4.60 9.51 -14.68
N THR A 228 4.68 8.57 -15.63
CA THR A 228 4.15 7.20 -15.43
C THR A 228 5.10 6.11 -15.90
N VAL A 229 5.07 4.98 -15.19
CA VAL A 229 5.74 3.73 -15.54
C VAL A 229 4.75 2.58 -15.45
N TYR A 230 4.52 1.87 -16.55
CA TYR A 230 3.67 0.68 -16.54
C TYR A 230 4.48 -0.56 -16.16
N LEU A 231 4.02 -1.25 -15.12
CA LEU A 231 4.55 -2.54 -14.69
C LEU A 231 3.84 -3.68 -15.43
N GLU A 232 2.53 -3.53 -15.63
CA GLU A 232 1.66 -4.50 -16.30
C GLU A 232 0.72 -3.78 -17.26
N GLN A 233 0.43 -4.41 -18.40
CA GLN A 233 -0.50 -3.88 -19.40
C GLN A 233 -1.25 -5.01 -20.09
N ASP A 234 -2.56 -4.85 -20.20
CA ASP A 234 -3.39 -5.60 -21.15
C ASP A 234 -4.27 -4.65 -21.94
N GLU A 235 -4.07 -4.67 -23.26
CA GLU A 235 -4.78 -3.83 -24.22
C GLU A 235 -6.26 -4.20 -24.33
N TRP A 236 -6.65 -5.43 -23.99
CA TRP A 236 -7.99 -5.95 -24.27
C TRP A 236 -8.87 -6.11 -23.04
N GLY A 237 -8.30 -6.11 -21.83
CA GLY A 237 -9.08 -6.26 -20.60
C GLY A 237 -9.51 -7.69 -20.32
N ASP A 238 -8.76 -8.67 -20.82
CA ASP A 238 -8.97 -10.08 -20.52
C ASP A 238 -8.41 -10.46 -19.14
N ASP A 239 -7.52 -9.64 -18.59
CA ASP A 239 -6.91 -9.81 -17.26
C ASP A 239 -7.15 -8.61 -16.35
N GLY A 240 -6.92 -8.80 -15.06
CA GLY A 240 -6.98 -7.74 -14.06
C GLY A 240 -6.02 -8.05 -12.93
N TRP A 241 -5.62 -7.03 -12.19
CA TRP A 241 -4.56 -7.14 -11.18
C TRP A 241 -5.00 -6.62 -9.83
N GLU A 242 -4.37 -7.16 -8.80
CA GLU A 242 -4.22 -6.60 -7.47
C GLU A 242 -2.75 -6.20 -7.27
N VAL A 243 -2.52 -5.20 -6.43
CA VAL A 243 -1.18 -4.68 -6.11
C VAL A 243 -0.90 -4.74 -4.60
N ASP A 244 0.32 -5.14 -4.22
CA ASP A 244 0.83 -5.06 -2.85
C ASP A 244 2.24 -4.44 -2.86
N LEU A 245 2.60 -3.74 -1.78
CA LEU A 245 3.98 -3.34 -1.51
C LEU A 245 4.74 -4.38 -0.67
N VAL A 246 6.03 -4.55 -0.97
CA VAL A 246 6.91 -5.50 -0.28
C VAL A 246 8.36 -4.99 -0.35
N ASP A 247 9.21 -5.36 0.60
CA ASP A 247 10.68 -5.17 0.50
C ASP A 247 11.31 -6.52 0.10
N LEU A 248 11.64 -6.69 -1.18
CA LEU A 248 12.10 -7.96 -1.76
C LEU A 248 13.61 -8.14 -1.61
N ASP A 249 14.38 -7.05 -1.63
CA ASP A 249 15.84 -7.10 -1.63
C ASP A 249 16.49 -6.60 -0.32
N GLY A 250 15.70 -6.08 0.61
CA GLY A 250 16.11 -5.68 1.95
C GLY A 250 16.71 -4.28 2.02
N ASP A 251 16.50 -3.44 1.00
CA ASP A 251 17.00 -2.07 0.95
C ASP A 251 16.11 -1.05 1.69
N GLY A 252 14.89 -1.46 2.07
CA GLY A 252 13.91 -0.65 2.77
C GLY A 252 13.08 0.29 1.88
N ARG A 253 13.24 0.21 0.55
CA ARG A 253 12.36 0.85 -0.43
C ARG A 253 11.16 -0.06 -0.73
N PRO A 254 9.99 0.52 -1.04
CA PRO A 254 8.83 -0.25 -1.42
C PRO A 254 9.01 -0.81 -2.85
N ASP A 255 9.09 -2.13 -2.96
CA ASP A 255 8.95 -2.88 -4.21
C ASP A 255 7.48 -3.23 -4.47
N VAL A 256 7.17 -3.54 -5.73
CA VAL A 256 5.80 -3.84 -6.15
C VAL A 256 5.62 -5.32 -6.45
N ARG A 257 4.58 -5.90 -5.86
CA ARG A 257 4.06 -7.22 -6.23
C ARG A 257 2.73 -7.07 -6.94
N THR A 258 2.60 -7.67 -8.12
CA THR A 258 1.34 -7.74 -8.85
C THR A 258 0.82 -9.17 -8.81
N THR A 259 -0.49 -9.33 -8.66
CA THR A 259 -1.16 -10.64 -8.80
C THR A 259 -2.33 -10.49 -9.77
N ASN A 260 -2.30 -11.22 -10.87
CA ASN A 260 -3.41 -11.18 -11.83
C ASN A 260 -4.56 -12.13 -11.42
N TRP A 261 -5.72 -12.03 -12.07
CA TRP A 261 -6.89 -12.88 -11.78
C TRP A 261 -6.66 -14.37 -12.04
N SER A 262 -5.68 -14.72 -12.89
CA SER A 262 -5.26 -16.12 -13.09
C SER A 262 -4.38 -16.66 -11.95
N GLY A 263 -3.98 -15.81 -11.00
CA GLY A 263 -3.09 -16.13 -9.90
C GLY A 263 -1.59 -16.06 -10.26
N THR A 264 -1.26 -15.50 -11.43
CA THR A 264 0.12 -15.22 -11.83
C THR A 264 0.64 -14.06 -11.00
N VAL A 265 1.77 -14.28 -10.32
CA VAL A 265 2.45 -13.26 -9.52
C VAL A 265 3.68 -12.77 -10.26
N ARG A 266 3.83 -11.45 -10.39
CA ARG A 266 5.06 -10.80 -10.83
C ARG A 266 5.57 -9.86 -9.74
N LEU A 267 6.87 -9.62 -9.78
CA LEU A 267 7.60 -8.84 -8.78
C LEU A 267 8.40 -7.79 -9.53
N TYR A 268 8.48 -6.60 -8.97
CA TYR A 268 9.18 -5.44 -9.54
C TYR A 268 9.96 -4.77 -8.42
N VAL A 269 11.29 -4.89 -8.47
CA VAL A 269 12.20 -4.24 -7.52
C VAL A 269 12.32 -2.78 -7.91
N ASN A 270 12.13 -1.89 -6.93
CA ASN A 270 12.31 -0.46 -7.08
C ASN A 270 13.80 -0.13 -6.97
N ASP A 271 14.38 0.39 -8.06
CA ASP A 271 15.79 0.74 -8.11
C ASP A 271 16.11 2.05 -7.35
N GLY A 272 15.08 2.75 -6.87
CA GLY A 272 15.15 3.96 -6.02
C GLY A 272 15.40 5.25 -6.79
N ASP A 273 15.15 5.23 -8.10
CA ASP A 273 15.25 6.39 -9.01
C ASP A 273 14.00 6.50 -9.91
N GLY A 274 12.88 5.90 -9.48
CA GLY A 274 11.64 5.81 -10.24
C GLY A 274 11.67 4.73 -11.34
N THR A 275 12.71 3.90 -11.39
CA THR A 275 12.76 2.73 -12.28
C THR A 275 12.50 1.42 -11.55
N PHE A 276 11.92 0.47 -12.28
CA PHE A 276 11.51 -0.82 -11.74
C PHE A 276 12.08 -1.97 -12.58
N THR A 277 12.82 -2.86 -11.92
CA THR A 277 13.41 -4.04 -12.55
C THR A 277 12.63 -5.30 -12.16
N PRO A 278 12.34 -6.24 -13.09
CA PRO A 278 11.69 -7.50 -12.74
C PRO A 278 12.42 -8.26 -11.63
N GLY A 279 11.68 -8.60 -10.58
CA GLY A 279 12.17 -9.27 -9.37
C GLY A 279 12.29 -10.78 -9.53
N ILE A 280 13.22 -11.39 -8.78
CA ILE A 280 13.34 -12.85 -8.63
C ILE A 280 12.99 -13.31 -7.23
N ARG A 281 12.39 -14.49 -7.11
CA ARG A 281 12.06 -15.10 -5.82
C ARG A 281 12.17 -16.61 -5.85
N ALA A 282 13.06 -17.15 -5.01
CA ALA A 282 13.17 -18.58 -4.77
C ALA A 282 12.12 -19.03 -3.74
N VAL A 283 11.54 -20.20 -3.94
CA VAL A 283 10.46 -20.76 -3.12
C VAL A 283 10.82 -22.19 -2.73
N GLU A 284 10.54 -22.57 -1.47
CA GLU A 284 10.90 -23.89 -0.95
C GLU A 284 10.38 -25.05 -1.80
N ASP A 285 11.30 -25.92 -2.24
CA ASP A 285 10.98 -27.18 -2.93
C ASP A 285 10.74 -28.33 -1.97
N ARG A 286 9.69 -29.11 -2.22
CA ARG A 286 9.45 -30.38 -1.54
C ARG A 286 9.43 -31.53 -2.55
N VAL A 287 10.42 -32.42 -2.48
CA VAL A 287 10.53 -33.56 -3.39
C VAL A 287 10.61 -34.89 -2.67
N THR A 288 10.21 -35.95 -3.39
CA THR A 288 10.40 -37.34 -2.95
C THR A 288 11.33 -38.07 -3.91
N VAL A 289 12.32 -38.77 -3.34
CA VAL A 289 13.25 -39.64 -4.05
C VAL A 289 12.77 -41.08 -3.96
N GLY A 290 12.71 -41.75 -5.11
CA GLY A 290 12.30 -43.14 -5.22
C GLY A 290 13.47 -44.14 -5.10
N PRO A 291 13.24 -45.41 -5.47
CA PRO A 291 14.18 -46.51 -5.22
C PRO A 291 15.56 -46.36 -5.88
N THR A 292 15.65 -45.56 -6.95
CA THR A 292 16.91 -45.29 -7.65
C THR A 292 17.86 -44.40 -6.86
N ASN A 293 17.41 -43.82 -5.73
CA ASN A 293 18.14 -42.83 -4.93
C ASN A 293 18.56 -41.58 -5.72
N ARG A 294 17.96 -41.34 -6.89
CA ARG A 294 18.30 -40.23 -7.79
C ARG A 294 17.04 -39.45 -8.15
N LYS A 295 17.16 -38.12 -8.17
CA LYS A 295 16.08 -37.23 -8.60
C LYS A 295 16.66 -36.02 -9.30
N ARG A 296 16.03 -35.65 -10.43
CA ARG A 296 16.19 -34.32 -11.02
C ARG A 296 15.10 -33.44 -10.44
N ILE A 297 15.49 -32.33 -9.84
CA ILE A 297 14.63 -31.37 -9.14
C ILE A 297 14.60 -30.10 -9.99
N LYS A 298 13.41 -29.72 -10.44
CA LYS A 298 13.20 -28.52 -11.24
C LYS A 298 12.79 -27.38 -10.32
N VAL A 299 13.76 -26.90 -9.53
CA VAL A 299 13.52 -25.88 -8.49
C VAL A 299 12.89 -24.60 -9.05
N LEU A 300 13.24 -24.26 -10.30
CA LEU A 300 12.72 -23.06 -10.95
C LEU A 300 11.24 -23.16 -11.38
N ASP A 301 10.61 -24.34 -11.34
CA ASP A 301 9.22 -24.51 -11.80
C ASP A 301 8.21 -23.79 -10.87
N ASN A 302 8.59 -23.51 -9.61
CA ASN A 302 7.77 -22.80 -8.61
C ASN A 302 8.41 -21.49 -8.11
N ASP A 303 9.44 -21.01 -8.81
CA ASP A 303 10.16 -19.78 -8.49
C ASP A 303 9.73 -18.66 -9.45
N THR A 304 9.83 -17.41 -8.99
CA THR A 304 9.77 -16.25 -9.87
C THR A 304 11.18 -16.01 -10.44
N VAL A 305 11.33 -16.14 -11.75
CA VAL A 305 12.63 -16.07 -12.43
C VAL A 305 12.56 -15.17 -13.66
N VAL A 306 13.69 -14.56 -13.99
CA VAL A 306 13.86 -13.73 -15.19
C VAL A 306 14.89 -14.36 -16.14
N PRO A 307 14.92 -13.98 -17.43
CA PRO A 307 15.95 -14.45 -18.35
C PRO A 307 17.36 -14.21 -17.81
N GLY A 308 18.23 -15.22 -17.92
CA GLY A 308 19.60 -15.15 -17.40
C GLY A 308 19.76 -15.55 -15.93
N THR A 309 18.68 -16.00 -15.26
CA THR A 309 18.76 -16.55 -13.90
C THR A 309 19.79 -17.68 -13.79
N VAL A 310 20.72 -17.53 -12.83
CA VAL A 310 21.74 -18.52 -12.51
C VAL A 310 21.37 -19.23 -11.21
N LEU A 311 21.42 -20.56 -11.23
CA LEU A 311 21.14 -21.41 -10.08
C LEU A 311 22.44 -21.88 -9.41
N THR A 312 22.53 -21.73 -8.09
CA THR A 312 23.67 -22.22 -7.29
C THR A 312 23.21 -22.97 -6.05
N ILE A 313 24.02 -23.90 -5.56
CA ILE A 313 23.77 -24.60 -4.28
C ILE A 313 24.52 -23.85 -3.20
N THR A 314 23.81 -23.36 -2.18
CA THR A 314 24.38 -22.55 -1.10
C THR A 314 24.80 -23.39 0.09
N THR A 315 24.01 -24.41 0.41
CA THR A 315 24.32 -25.39 1.46
C THR A 315 24.21 -26.78 0.86
N PRO A 316 25.24 -27.66 0.96
CA PRO A 316 25.17 -29.00 0.40
C PRO A 316 24.25 -29.92 1.23
N PRO A 317 23.65 -30.96 0.60
CA PRO A 317 22.90 -32.00 1.31
C PRO A 317 23.77 -32.77 2.29
N LYS A 318 23.15 -33.25 3.38
CA LYS A 318 23.83 -34.01 4.44
C LYS A 318 23.91 -35.50 4.12
N TYR A 319 22.92 -36.04 3.41
CA TYR A 319 22.77 -37.48 3.16
C TYR A 319 22.91 -37.85 1.68
N GLY A 320 23.37 -36.91 0.86
CA GLY A 320 23.53 -37.08 -0.58
C GLY A 320 24.53 -36.11 -1.19
N THR A 321 24.48 -36.02 -2.51
CA THR A 321 25.19 -35.02 -3.32
C THR A 321 24.19 -34.29 -4.19
N ALA A 322 24.38 -32.99 -4.37
CA ALA A 322 23.61 -32.17 -5.28
C ALA A 322 24.54 -31.45 -6.25
N THR A 323 24.19 -31.43 -7.53
CA THR A 323 24.91 -30.68 -8.56
C THR A 323 23.91 -29.98 -9.47
N VAL A 324 24.15 -28.69 -9.75
CA VAL A 324 23.39 -27.94 -10.77
C VAL A 324 23.70 -28.52 -12.15
N THR A 325 22.66 -28.74 -12.96
CA THR A 325 22.80 -29.24 -14.33
C THR A 325 22.84 -28.09 -15.33
N ALA A 326 23.27 -28.37 -16.57
CA ALA A 326 23.25 -27.41 -17.68
C ALA A 326 21.85 -26.90 -18.07
N GLN A 327 20.78 -27.48 -17.50
CA GLN A 327 19.39 -27.04 -17.72
C GLN A 327 18.83 -26.27 -16.51
N ASN A 328 19.69 -25.74 -15.62
CA ASN A 328 19.28 -25.08 -14.38
C ASN A 328 18.31 -25.92 -13.53
N THR A 329 18.56 -27.23 -13.48
CA THR A 329 17.90 -28.16 -12.54
C THR A 329 18.93 -28.68 -11.55
N ILE A 330 18.50 -29.29 -10.46
CA ILE A 330 19.41 -29.93 -9.49
C ILE A 330 19.33 -31.45 -9.67
N ALA A 331 20.48 -32.06 -9.96
CA ALA A 331 20.64 -33.51 -9.88
C ALA A 331 21.03 -33.89 -8.46
N TYR A 332 20.09 -34.51 -7.74
CA TYR A 332 20.30 -35.04 -6.40
C TYR A 332 20.52 -36.56 -6.45
N VAL A 333 21.53 -37.03 -5.71
CA VAL A 333 21.83 -38.45 -5.51
C VAL A 333 21.99 -38.71 -4.02
N ARG A 334 21.15 -39.58 -3.45
CA ARG A 334 21.29 -40.03 -2.07
C ARG A 334 22.42 -41.04 -1.96
N THR A 335 23.39 -40.78 -1.09
CA THR A 335 24.55 -41.65 -0.84
C THR A 335 24.40 -42.44 0.46
N ASP A 336 23.75 -41.87 1.47
CA ASP A 336 23.38 -42.57 2.71
C ASP A 336 22.01 -43.24 2.57
N THR A 337 22.03 -44.47 2.06
CA THR A 337 20.82 -45.30 1.81
C THR A 337 20.32 -46.04 3.04
N GLY A 338 21.11 -46.11 4.11
CA GLY A 338 20.70 -46.70 5.39
C GLY A 338 19.81 -45.76 6.23
N ASN A 339 19.77 -44.48 5.86
CA ASN A 339 19.06 -43.45 6.58
C ASN A 339 17.77 -43.06 5.85
N THR A 340 16.64 -43.02 6.57
CA THR A 340 15.33 -42.63 6.03
C THR A 340 14.94 -41.19 6.37
N ARG A 341 15.79 -40.46 7.11
CA ARG A 341 15.55 -39.05 7.45
C ARG A 341 15.54 -38.19 6.19
N ARG A 342 14.77 -37.10 6.28
CA ARG A 342 14.73 -36.06 5.26
C ARG A 342 16.12 -35.46 5.07
N ASP A 343 16.48 -35.16 3.84
CA ASP A 343 17.65 -34.35 3.52
C ASP A 343 17.18 -32.92 3.23
N ILE A 344 17.91 -31.92 3.74
CA ILE A 344 17.54 -30.51 3.60
C ILE A 344 18.81 -29.76 3.19
N PHE A 345 18.71 -28.98 2.13
CA PHE A 345 19.84 -28.22 1.61
C PHE A 345 19.36 -26.93 0.92
N GLY A 346 20.26 -25.97 0.76
CA GLY A 346 19.93 -24.63 0.28
C GLY A 346 20.32 -24.43 -1.17
N TYR A 347 19.56 -23.62 -1.88
CA TYR A 347 19.91 -23.11 -3.21
C TYR A 347 19.66 -21.62 -3.28
N ARG A 348 20.26 -20.99 -4.28
CA ARG A 348 20.12 -19.57 -4.60
C ARG A 348 19.90 -19.39 -6.09
N ILE A 349 19.01 -18.47 -6.41
CA ILE A 349 18.89 -17.89 -7.75
C ILE A 349 19.48 -16.49 -7.75
N THR A 350 20.15 -16.12 -8.84
CA THR A 350 20.71 -14.78 -9.04
C THR A 350 20.44 -14.30 -10.46
N ALA A 351 20.01 -13.06 -10.61
CA ALA A 351 19.79 -12.41 -11.90
C ALA A 351 19.85 -10.89 -11.74
N GLY A 352 20.44 -10.17 -12.68
CA GLY A 352 20.41 -8.70 -12.66
C GLY A 352 20.97 -8.04 -11.40
N GLY A 353 21.87 -8.69 -10.65
CA GLY A 353 22.36 -8.21 -9.35
C GLY A 353 21.54 -8.64 -8.14
N GLN A 354 20.29 -9.07 -8.35
CA GLN A 354 19.41 -9.61 -7.31
C GLN A 354 19.82 -11.03 -6.91
N THR A 355 19.52 -11.40 -5.67
CA THR A 355 19.69 -12.76 -5.15
C THR A 355 18.52 -13.20 -4.30
N SER A 356 18.07 -14.45 -4.45
CA SER A 356 17.03 -15.03 -3.61
C SER A 356 17.38 -16.46 -3.22
N ASP A 357 17.24 -16.78 -1.93
CA ASP A 357 17.59 -18.08 -1.34
C ASP A 357 16.34 -18.88 -0.96
N ALA A 358 16.37 -20.19 -1.19
CA ALA A 358 15.37 -21.11 -0.66
C ALA A 358 15.95 -22.47 -0.31
N THR A 359 15.12 -23.32 0.30
CA THR A 359 15.50 -24.66 0.74
C THR A 359 14.83 -25.74 -0.08
N ILE A 360 15.52 -26.85 -0.25
CA ILE A 360 14.99 -28.08 -0.84
C ILE A 360 14.86 -29.13 0.26
N ILE A 361 13.66 -29.66 0.43
CA ILE A 361 13.36 -30.72 1.38
C ILE A 361 13.12 -32.03 0.63
N VAL A 362 14.06 -32.96 0.76
CA VAL A 362 14.03 -34.28 0.12
C VAL A 362 13.53 -35.33 1.10
N ARG A 363 12.44 -36.02 0.74
CA ARG A 363 11.93 -37.20 1.44
C ARG A 363 12.32 -38.48 0.69
N VAL A 364 12.53 -39.58 1.42
CA VAL A 364 12.74 -40.91 0.83
C VAL A 364 11.42 -41.65 0.85
N LYS A 365 11.01 -42.19 -0.30
CA LYS A 365 9.86 -43.10 -0.36
C LYS A 365 10.28 -44.44 0.23
N GLN A 366 9.57 -44.89 1.26
CA GLN A 366 9.76 -46.23 1.84
C GLN A 366 9.33 -47.31 0.85
#